data_AF-A0A151QUC3-F1
#
_entry.id   AF-A0A151QUC3-F1
#
_cell.length_a   1.000
_cell.length_b   1.000
_cell.length_c   1.000
_cell.angle_alpha   90.00
_cell.angle_beta   90.00
_cell.angle_gamma   90.00
#
_symmetry.space_group_name_H-M   'P 1'
#
loop_
_entity.id
_entity.type
_entity.pdbx_description
1 polymer ?
#
loop_
_entity_poly.entity_id
_entity_poly.type
_entity_poly.pdbx_seq_one_letter_code
_entity_poly.pdbx_strand_id
1 'polypeptide(L)'
;MTNLQFLRKTNEMVINASSHRIKNLEEQTFKLLITGFTRSLKGWWDNNLILEQKHFITTSVKTENGQQIPIMVEILIITIIHNFMGDSNTCDAKTSNLLHNLRCPTLRDFR
;
A
#
# COMPACT_ATOMS: atom_id res chain seq x y z
N MET A 1 -24.51 9.28 -12.98
CA MET A 1 -23.21 9.76 -12.45
C MET A 1 -22.16 9.38 -13.49
N THR A 2 -21.64 10.34 -14.24
CA THR A 2 -20.78 10.10 -15.41
C THR A 2 -19.35 9.74 -14.98
N ASN A 3 -18.70 8.80 -15.68
CA ASN A 3 -17.34 8.31 -15.39
C ASN A 3 -16.29 9.41 -15.14
N LEU A 4 -16.47 10.59 -15.76
CA LEU A 4 -15.64 11.79 -15.56
C LEU A 4 -15.68 12.36 -14.14
N GLN A 5 -16.85 12.36 -13.50
CA GLN A 5 -17.02 12.88 -12.13
C GLN A 5 -16.37 11.94 -11.11
N PHE A 6 -16.39 10.63 -11.39
CA PHE A 6 -15.69 9.64 -10.60
C PHE A 6 -14.18 9.84 -10.70
N LEU A 7 -13.65 9.92 -11.94
CA LEU A 7 -12.22 10.10 -12.20
C LEU A 7 -11.64 11.35 -11.55
N ARG A 8 -12.39 12.47 -11.59
CA ARG A 8 -11.97 13.73 -10.99
C ARG A 8 -11.83 13.63 -9.47
N LYS A 9 -12.79 12.96 -8.81
CA LYS A 9 -12.75 12.69 -7.36
C LYS A 9 -11.57 11.80 -6.98
N THR A 10 -11.26 10.78 -7.78
CA THR A 10 -10.12 9.90 -7.51
C THR A 10 -8.79 10.63 -7.61
N ASN A 11 -8.64 11.53 -8.60
CA ASN A 11 -7.42 12.34 -8.74
C ASN A 11 -7.21 13.30 -7.56
N GLU A 12 -8.26 13.95 -7.07
CA GLU A 12 -8.15 14.84 -5.90
C GLU A 12 -7.69 14.08 -4.64
N MET A 13 -8.18 12.86 -4.43
CA MET A 13 -7.75 12.02 -3.30
C MET A 13 -6.27 11.65 -3.38
N VAL A 14 -5.77 11.37 -4.58
CA VAL A 14 -4.36 11.01 -4.82
C VAL A 14 -3.42 12.20 -4.63
N ILE A 15 -3.81 13.39 -5.09
CA ILE A 15 -3.05 14.63 -4.88
C ILE A 15 -2.98 14.97 -3.39
N ASN A 16 -4.10 14.83 -2.67
CA ASN A 16 -4.09 15.03 -1.23
C ASN A 16 -3.22 13.98 -0.50
N ALA A 17 -3.31 12.70 -0.84
CA ALA A 17 -2.49 11.67 -0.21
C ALA A 17 -0.98 11.89 -0.45
N SER A 18 -0.58 12.30 -1.65
CA SER A 18 0.83 12.53 -1.99
C SER A 18 1.41 13.79 -1.35
N SER A 19 0.61 14.84 -1.14
CA SER A 19 1.02 16.05 -0.43
C SER A 19 1.25 15.85 1.07
N HIS A 20 0.77 14.75 1.66
CA HIS A 20 0.85 14.47 3.09
C HIS A 20 1.91 13.42 3.45
N ARG A 21 2.97 13.23 2.65
CA ARG A 21 4.07 12.27 2.94
C ARG A 21 5.00 12.71 4.10
N ILE A 22 4.37 13.12 5.19
CA ILE A 22 4.90 13.26 6.55
C ILE A 22 4.81 11.86 7.17
N LYS A 23 5.78 11.44 7.98
CA LYS A 23 5.80 10.13 8.69
C LYS A 23 4.46 9.76 9.36
N ASN A 24 3.63 10.75 9.67
CA ASN A 24 2.27 10.60 10.20
C ASN A 24 1.25 9.95 9.24
N LEU A 25 1.41 10.05 7.91
CA LEU A 25 0.43 9.51 6.97
C LEU A 25 0.60 8.01 6.74
N GLU A 26 1.81 7.48 6.85
CA GLU A 26 2.06 6.06 6.61
C GLU A 26 1.30 5.20 7.61
N GLU A 27 1.44 5.49 8.90
CA GLU A 27 0.73 4.79 9.97
C GLU A 27 -0.80 4.99 9.86
N GLN A 28 -1.26 6.19 9.53
CA GLN A 28 -2.69 6.47 9.31
C GLN A 28 -3.23 5.68 8.10
N THR A 29 -2.48 5.64 7.00
CA THR A 29 -2.85 4.89 5.78
C THR A 29 -2.90 3.40 6.07
N PHE A 30 -1.91 2.88 6.80
CA PHE A 30 -1.87 1.50 7.25
C PHE A 30 -3.11 1.13 8.09
N LYS A 31 -3.44 1.95 9.09
CA LYS A 31 -4.64 1.76 9.93
C LYS A 31 -5.94 1.82 9.12
N LEU A 32 -6.05 2.76 8.19
CA LEU A 32 -7.21 2.89 7.32
C LEU A 32 -7.39 1.66 6.41
N LEU A 33 -6.29 1.14 5.85
CA LEU A 33 -6.32 -0.07 5.03
C LEU A 33 -6.83 -1.27 5.81
N ILE A 34 -6.29 -1.52 7.02
CA ILE A 34 -6.71 -2.64 7.86
C ILE A 34 -8.18 -2.51 8.28
N THR A 35 -8.60 -1.29 8.66
CA THR A 35 -10.00 -1.03 9.04
C THR A 35 -10.96 -1.28 7.88
N GLY A 36 -10.50 -1.05 6.65
CA GLY A 36 -11.25 -1.34 5.42
C GLY A 36 -11.28 -2.82 5.02
N PHE A 37 -10.55 -3.71 5.69
CA PHE A 37 -10.56 -5.13 5.36
C PHE A 37 -11.91 -5.76 5.68
N THR A 38 -12.42 -6.52 4.71
CA THR A 38 -13.68 -7.27 4.84
C THR A 38 -13.49 -8.68 4.30
N ARG A 39 -14.40 -9.59 4.70
CA ARG A 39 -14.46 -10.98 4.21
C ARG A 39 -13.09 -11.67 4.29
N SER A 40 -12.57 -12.17 3.17
CA SER A 40 -11.33 -12.94 3.08
C SER A 40 -10.11 -12.19 3.57
N LEU A 41 -10.00 -10.88 3.31
CA LEU A 41 -8.89 -10.06 3.79
C LEU A 41 -8.94 -9.88 5.32
N LYS A 42 -10.14 -9.67 5.88
CA LYS A 42 -10.33 -9.60 7.34
C LYS A 42 -10.03 -10.94 8.01
N GLY A 43 -10.53 -12.03 7.43
CA GLY A 43 -10.25 -13.39 7.93
C GLY A 43 -8.77 -13.77 7.85
N TRP A 44 -8.09 -13.37 6.77
CA TRP A 44 -6.63 -13.53 6.66
C TRP A 44 -5.89 -12.71 7.72
N TRP A 45 -6.17 -11.41 7.79
CA TRP A 45 -5.52 -10.51 8.74
C TRP A 45 -5.77 -10.97 10.18
N ASP A 46 -7.02 -11.22 10.58
CA ASP A 46 -7.34 -11.53 11.98
C ASP A 46 -6.90 -12.94 12.39
N ASN A 47 -7.11 -13.94 11.53
CA ASN A 47 -7.02 -15.35 11.93
C ASN A 47 -5.84 -16.12 11.34
N ASN A 48 -5.23 -15.65 10.24
CA ASN A 48 -4.15 -16.40 9.57
C ASN A 48 -2.75 -15.85 9.88
N LEU A 49 -2.61 -14.55 10.13
CA LEU A 49 -1.35 -13.97 10.57
C LEU A 49 -1.14 -14.15 12.08
N ILE A 50 0.01 -14.73 12.46
CA ILE A 50 0.44 -14.77 13.87
C ILE A 50 0.95 -13.40 14.33
N LEU A 51 1.05 -13.22 15.65
CA LEU A 51 1.38 -11.92 16.26
C LEU A 51 2.72 -11.37 15.77
N GLU A 52 3.72 -12.24 15.61
CA GLU A 52 5.06 -11.89 15.15
C GLU A 52 5.04 -11.35 13.72
N GLN A 53 4.21 -11.94 12.85
CA GLN A 53 4.07 -11.48 11.47
C GLN A 53 3.35 -10.13 11.41
N LYS A 54 2.29 -9.95 12.20
CA LYS A 54 1.61 -8.66 12.32
C LYS A 54 2.57 -7.59 12.82
N HIS A 55 3.35 -7.92 13.85
CA HIS A 55 4.36 -7.03 14.42
C HIS A 55 5.39 -6.64 13.34
N PHE A 56 5.96 -7.62 12.63
CA PHE A 56 6.89 -7.37 11.53
C PHE A 56 6.34 -6.37 10.52
N ILE A 57 5.11 -6.57 10.03
CA ILE A 57 4.46 -5.66 9.08
C ILE A 57 4.34 -4.25 9.70
N THR A 58 3.86 -4.14 10.94
CA THR A 58 3.63 -2.85 11.62
C THR A 58 4.91 -2.10 12.00
N THR A 59 6.05 -2.76 12.11
CA THR A 59 7.32 -2.11 12.49
C THR A 59 8.30 -2.03 11.33
N SER A 60 7.86 -2.37 10.12
CA SER A 60 8.74 -2.40 8.95
C SER A 60 9.21 -0.99 8.58
N VAL A 61 10.53 -0.83 8.57
CA VAL A 61 11.21 0.40 8.17
C VAL A 61 12.32 0.08 7.17
N LYS A 62 12.52 0.97 6.21
CA LYS A 62 13.65 0.96 5.29
C LYS A 62 14.65 2.01 5.72
N THR A 63 15.94 1.69 5.62
CA THR A 63 17.01 2.66 5.81
C THR A 63 17.37 3.27 4.45
N GLU A 64 17.15 4.57 4.28
CA GLU A 64 17.63 5.34 3.13
C GLU A 64 18.41 6.55 3.64
N ASN A 65 19.64 6.73 3.14
CA ASN A 65 20.53 7.83 3.54
C ASN A 65 20.72 7.97 5.06
N GLY A 66 20.77 6.84 5.79
CA GLY A 66 20.89 6.81 7.24
C GLY A 66 19.61 7.13 8.02
N GLN A 67 18.49 7.40 7.31
CA GLN A 67 17.19 7.65 7.92
C GLN A 67 16.31 6.41 7.83
N GLN A 68 15.64 6.08 8.95
CA GLN A 68 14.57 5.08 8.97
C GLN A 68 13.26 5.68 8.46
N ILE A 69 12.72 5.07 7.40
CA ILE A 69 11.49 5.43 6.71
C ILE A 69 10.49 4.28 6.90
N PRO A 70 9.30 4.52 7.49
CA PRO A 70 8.24 3.51 7.59
C PRO A 70 7.79 3.01 6.21
N ILE A 71 7.62 1.69 6.10
CA ILE A 71 7.20 1.00 4.87
C ILE A 71 6.11 -0.06 5.16
N MET A 72 5.34 0.09 6.24
CA MET A 72 4.31 -0.85 6.68
C MET A 72 3.26 -1.10 5.59
N VAL A 73 2.84 -0.04 4.89
CA VAL A 73 1.89 -0.12 3.76
C VAL A 73 2.45 -0.95 2.61
N GLU A 74 3.72 -0.75 2.25
CA GLU A 74 4.38 -1.50 1.17
C GLU A 74 4.46 -2.98 1.53
N ILE A 75 4.93 -3.29 2.75
CA ILE A 75 5.03 -4.66 3.24
C ILE A 75 3.65 -5.31 3.35
N LEU A 76 2.62 -4.58 3.79
CA LEU A 76 1.24 -5.09 3.85
C LEU A 76 0.73 -5.50 2.46
N ILE A 77 0.94 -4.65 1.45
CA ILE A 77 0.51 -4.92 0.07
C ILE A 77 1.24 -6.15 -0.49
N ILE A 78 2.57 -6.21 -0.32
CA ILE A 78 3.38 -7.35 -0.77
C ILE A 78 2.91 -8.64 -0.10
N THR A 79 2.68 -8.61 1.21
CA THR A 79 2.24 -9.79 1.97
C THR A 79 0.85 -10.26 1.52
N ILE A 80 -0.08 -9.34 1.26
CA ILE A 80 -1.40 -9.69 0.70
C ILE A 80 -1.24 -10.33 -0.68
N ILE A 81 -0.47 -9.71 -1.58
CA ILE A 81 -0.21 -10.24 -2.92
C ILE A 81 0.33 -11.67 -2.82
N HIS A 82 1.34 -11.87 -1.99
CA HIS A 82 1.97 -13.17 -1.79
C HIS A 82 0.99 -14.22 -1.23
N ASN A 83 0.19 -13.86 -0.24
CA ASN A 83 -0.78 -14.77 0.38
C ASN A 83 -1.89 -15.22 -0.58
N PHE A 84 -2.37 -14.32 -1.45
CA PHE A 84 -3.51 -14.62 -2.35
C PHE A 84 -3.07 -15.11 -3.73
N MET A 85 -1.87 -14.78 -4.19
CA MET A 85 -1.35 -15.21 -5.50
C MET A 85 -0.40 -16.40 -5.39
N GLY A 86 0.05 -16.74 -4.19
CA GLY A 86 0.97 -17.85 -3.94
C GLY A 86 2.41 -17.55 -4.34
N ASP A 87 3.30 -18.45 -3.93
CA ASP A 87 4.77 -18.36 -4.00
C ASP A 87 5.34 -18.63 -5.42
N SER A 88 4.61 -18.23 -6.47
CA SER A 88 5.10 -18.45 -7.83
C SER A 88 6.09 -17.36 -8.21
N ASN A 89 7.33 -17.76 -8.57
CA ASN A 89 8.40 -16.93 -9.16
C ASN A 89 7.98 -16.08 -10.39
N THR A 90 6.70 -16.15 -10.81
CA THR A 90 6.11 -15.29 -11.85
C THR A 90 5.59 -13.95 -11.29
N CYS A 91 5.56 -13.79 -9.97
CA CYS A 91 5.06 -12.59 -9.31
C CYS A 91 6.03 -11.40 -9.42
N ASP A 92 7.35 -11.61 -9.57
CA ASP A 92 8.32 -10.52 -9.48
C ASP A 92 8.20 -9.46 -10.59
N ALA A 93 8.02 -9.86 -11.85
CA ALA A 93 7.96 -8.89 -12.95
C ALA A 93 6.65 -8.10 -12.99
N LYS A 94 5.52 -8.73 -12.64
CA LYS A 94 4.21 -8.07 -12.62
C LYS A 94 4.02 -7.22 -11.37
N THR A 95 4.51 -7.70 -10.23
CA THR A 95 4.47 -6.99 -8.95
C THR A 95 5.44 -5.81 -8.96
N SER A 96 6.64 -5.97 -9.54
CA SER A 96 7.57 -4.86 -9.77
C SER A 96 6.99 -3.81 -10.72
N ASN A 97 6.31 -4.19 -11.81
CA ASN A 97 5.62 -3.23 -12.68
C ASN A 97 4.44 -2.53 -12.00
N LEU A 98 3.64 -3.24 -11.19
CA LEU A 98 2.56 -2.61 -10.41
C LEU A 98 3.11 -1.62 -9.37
N LEU A 99 4.17 -2.01 -8.66
CA LEU A 99 4.86 -1.18 -7.67
C LEU A 99 5.61 0.00 -8.35
N HIS A 100 6.14 -0.19 -9.56
CA HIS A 100 6.76 0.85 -10.37
C HIS A 100 5.74 1.85 -10.91
N ASN A 101 4.54 1.38 -11.32
CA ASN A 101 3.44 2.26 -11.71
C ASN A 101 2.80 2.99 -10.52
N LEU A 102 2.95 2.45 -9.30
CA LEU A 102 2.64 3.15 -8.04
C LEU A 102 3.70 4.20 -7.67
N ARG A 103 4.96 4.04 -8.12
CA ARG A 103 5.98 5.10 -8.12
C ARG A 103 5.68 6.11 -9.23
N CYS A 104 4.69 6.96 -8.95
CA CYS A 104 4.27 8.07 -9.79
C CYS A 104 5.48 8.93 -10.28
N PRO A 105 5.85 8.93 -11.57
CA PRO A 105 6.79 9.88 -12.13
C PRO A 105 6.02 11.17 -12.43
N THR A 106 6.05 12.10 -11.47
CA THR A 106 5.74 13.54 -11.62
C THR A 106 4.40 13.97 -12.25
N LEU A 107 3.70 14.80 -11.48
CA LEU A 107 2.60 15.72 -11.79
C LEU A 107 2.76 16.57 -13.07
N ARG A 108 2.88 15.98 -14.27
CA ARG A 108 2.90 16.73 -15.55
C ARG A 108 1.86 16.30 -16.56
N ASP A 109 1.19 15.18 -16.36
CA ASP A 109 0.24 14.64 -17.36
C ASP A 109 -1.24 14.98 -17.07
N PHE A 110 -1.51 15.89 -16.15
CA PHE A 110 -2.85 16.46 -15.96
C PHE A 110 -2.93 17.86 -16.58
N ARG A 111 -3.04 17.91 -17.91
CA ARG A 111 -3.65 19.03 -18.63
C ARG A 111 -4.93 18.55 -19.30
#